data_AF-A0A1R1PVW5-F1
#
_entry.id   AF-A0A1R1PVW5-F1
#
_cell.length_a   1.000
_cell.length_b   1.000
_cell.length_c   1.000
_cell.angle_alpha   90.00
_cell.angle_beta   90.00
_cell.angle_gamma   90.00
#
_symmetry.space_group_name_H-M   'P 1'
#
loop_
_entity.id
_entity.type
_entity.pdbx_description
1 polymer ?
#
loop_
_entity_poly.entity_id
_entity_poly.type
_entity_poly.pdbx_seq_one_letter_code
_entity_poly.pdbx_strand_id
1 'polypeptide(L)'
;MNTLEFNDINYKVRTGKGKKAVTRHILKNVNGNFVGGELVAIIGSSGAGKTTLLNILAGRVTGGIVTGEILFNGSRRVESQFKKMIAYVEQDDLLYPTLTVYETLLYAAKLRVDNKRFNLSDKKERVENVIRQLRLTNSRNTLIGNEKIRGVSGGERKRVSIGVEIITDPLMLMLDEPTSGLDSNSAENVIKLIKEFTIEKNVITLVLLAPGGVVYMGSRADSLDYFSSIGYDCPTQENPADFFINLMTLDTLSEESLEESTKRVEHIKNSWAEKMARESSDTKEENIQASHECLVGLLSLDEKNHDSTTVGQRSYLYCYGDHG
;
A
#
# COMPACT_ATOMS: atom_id res chain seq x y z
N MET A 1 14.82 -9.17 7.58
CA MET A 1 13.74 -8.16 7.49
C MET A 1 14.27 -6.94 6.79
N ASN A 2 13.77 -6.67 5.58
CA ASN A 2 13.99 -5.40 4.91
C ASN A 2 13.11 -4.29 5.55
N THR A 3 13.46 -3.02 5.35
CA THR A 3 12.68 -1.86 5.83
C THR A 3 12.53 -0.78 4.74
N LEU A 4 11.40 -0.08 4.74
CA LEU A 4 11.19 1.14 3.96
C LEU A 4 10.81 2.28 4.90
N GLU A 5 11.74 3.19 5.15
CA GLU A 5 11.54 4.34 6.02
C GLU A 5 11.43 5.61 5.17
N PHE A 6 10.54 6.52 5.56
CA PHE A 6 10.31 7.77 4.85
C PHE A 6 10.10 8.91 5.84
N ASN A 7 10.90 9.97 5.71
CA ASN A 7 11.01 11.07 6.66
C ASN A 7 10.81 12.42 5.95
N ASP A 8 9.97 13.27 6.54
CA ASP A 8 9.56 14.60 6.06
C ASP A 8 9.13 14.64 4.57
N ILE A 9 8.40 13.61 4.12
CA ILE A 9 7.98 13.54 2.73
C ILE A 9 6.96 14.64 2.41
N ASN A 10 7.40 15.51 1.51
CA ASN A 10 6.66 16.66 1.03
C ASN A 10 6.57 16.57 -0.49
N TYR A 11 5.39 16.81 -1.06
CA TYR A 11 5.20 16.77 -2.51
C TYR A 11 4.38 17.96 -3.02
N LYS A 12 4.98 18.69 -3.97
CA LYS A 12 4.42 19.91 -4.56
C LYS A 12 4.26 19.74 -6.07
N VAL A 13 3.09 20.05 -6.60
CA VAL A 13 2.78 20.01 -8.04
C VAL A 13 2.50 21.42 -8.54
N ARG A 14 3.10 21.79 -9.68
CA ARG A 14 2.81 23.05 -10.35
C ARG A 14 1.65 22.87 -11.33
N THR A 15 0.49 23.41 -10.97
CA THR A 15 -0.74 23.35 -11.79
C THR A 15 -0.97 24.66 -12.56
N GLY A 16 -1.30 24.57 -13.85
CA GLY A 16 -1.53 25.72 -14.73
C GLY A 16 -0.33 26.08 -15.63
N LYS A 17 -0.55 26.94 -16.63
CA LYS A 17 0.46 27.34 -17.63
C LYS A 17 0.95 28.78 -17.42
N GLY A 18 2.24 29.02 -17.71
CA GLY A 18 2.85 30.35 -17.69
C GLY A 18 2.85 31.04 -16.32
N LYS A 19 2.57 32.36 -16.30
CA LYS A 19 2.54 33.19 -15.09
C LYS A 19 1.36 32.88 -14.14
N LYS A 20 0.33 32.16 -14.59
CA LYS A 20 -0.82 31.75 -13.75
C LYS A 20 -0.64 30.37 -13.08
N ALA A 21 0.56 29.80 -13.15
CA ALA A 21 0.82 28.48 -12.59
C ALA A 21 0.92 28.55 -11.04
N VAL A 22 0.04 27.83 -10.34
CA VAL A 22 -0.01 27.77 -8.88
C VAL A 22 0.66 26.47 -8.41
N THR A 23 1.56 26.58 -7.44
CA THR A 23 2.16 25.44 -6.75
C THR A 23 1.21 24.93 -5.67
N ARG A 24 0.67 23.73 -5.83
CA ARG A 24 -0.17 23.06 -4.84
C ARG A 24 0.66 22.04 -4.05
N HIS A 25 0.53 22.05 -2.72
CA HIS A 25 1.05 20.98 -1.88
C HIS A 25 0.02 19.84 -1.86
N ILE A 26 0.43 18.64 -2.24
CA ILE A 26 -0.44 17.44 -2.24
C ILE A 26 -0.19 16.62 -0.97
N LEU A 27 1.07 16.50 -0.55
CA LEU A 27 1.48 15.89 0.71
C LEU A 27 2.39 16.86 1.46
N LYS A 28 2.29 16.88 2.79
CA LYS A 28 3.12 17.67 3.71
C LYS A 28 3.59 16.78 4.85
N ASN A 29 4.87 16.84 5.17
CA ASN A 29 5.50 16.23 6.34
C ASN A 29 5.02 14.78 6.63
N VAL A 30 4.98 13.93 5.60
CA VAL A 30 4.57 12.53 5.74
C VAL A 30 5.77 11.72 6.23
N ASN A 31 5.61 11.09 7.39
CA ASN A 31 6.62 10.25 8.05
C ASN A 31 6.07 8.84 8.24
N GLY A 32 6.95 7.84 8.30
CA GLY A 32 6.60 6.46 8.63
C GLY A 32 7.67 5.45 8.24
N ASN A 33 7.47 4.22 8.70
CA ASN A 33 8.31 3.06 8.43
C ASN A 33 7.44 1.84 8.11
N PHE A 34 7.83 1.07 7.10
CA PHE A 34 7.22 -0.24 6.80
C PHE A 34 8.27 -1.33 6.94
N VAL A 35 7.90 -2.44 7.57
CA VAL A 35 8.78 -3.56 7.91
C VAL A 35 8.43 -4.79 7.07
N GLY A 36 9.45 -5.55 6.67
CA GLY A 36 9.24 -6.74 5.87
C GLY A 36 8.48 -7.84 6.60
N GLY A 37 7.42 -8.35 5.97
CA GLY A 37 6.50 -9.36 6.52
C GLY A 37 5.05 -8.88 6.62
N GLU A 38 4.84 -7.57 6.79
CA GLU A 38 3.52 -6.99 7.08
C GLU A 38 2.64 -6.71 5.85
N LEU A 39 1.35 -6.48 6.12
CA LEU A 39 0.35 -5.98 5.18
C LEU A 39 -0.02 -4.53 5.52
N VAL A 40 0.43 -3.56 4.73
CA VAL A 40 0.04 -2.15 4.97
C VAL A 40 -1.19 -1.80 4.13
N ALA A 41 -2.21 -1.24 4.79
CA ALA A 41 -3.43 -0.75 4.16
C ALA A 41 -3.50 0.78 4.24
N ILE A 42 -3.40 1.48 3.10
CA ILE A 42 -3.57 2.93 3.04
C ILE A 42 -5.04 3.24 2.69
N ILE A 43 -5.73 3.89 3.62
CA ILE A 43 -7.16 4.26 3.56
C ILE A 43 -7.29 5.79 3.65
N GLY A 44 -8.33 6.36 3.04
CA GLY A 44 -8.55 7.81 3.01
C GLY A 44 -9.56 8.23 1.96
N SER A 45 -9.99 9.48 2.01
CA SER A 45 -10.97 10.04 1.08
C SER A 45 -10.44 10.17 -0.36
N SER A 46 -11.34 10.37 -1.33
CA SER A 46 -10.93 10.64 -2.72
C SER A 46 -10.11 11.93 -2.79
N GLY A 47 -9.01 11.92 -3.53
CA GLY A 47 -8.10 13.08 -3.60
C GLY A 47 -7.17 13.31 -2.39
N ALA A 48 -7.25 12.48 -1.33
CA ALA A 48 -6.36 12.61 -0.15
C ALA A 48 -4.86 12.42 -0.45
N GLY A 49 -4.51 11.88 -1.62
CA GLY A 49 -3.12 11.69 -2.05
C GLY A 49 -2.60 10.25 -1.96
N LYS A 50 -3.48 9.24 -1.84
CA LYS A 50 -3.10 7.81 -1.65
C LYS A 50 -2.23 7.28 -2.79
N THR A 51 -2.73 7.33 -4.03
CA THR A 51 -1.98 7.06 -5.27
C THR A 51 -0.68 7.87 -5.34
N THR A 52 -0.69 9.11 -4.85
CA THR A 52 0.48 9.99 -4.87
C THR A 52 1.56 9.52 -3.89
N LEU A 53 1.20 9.17 -2.66
CA LEU A 53 2.11 8.59 -1.67
C LEU A 53 2.68 7.27 -2.19
N LEU A 54 1.82 6.37 -2.69
CA LEU A 54 2.25 5.08 -3.24
C LEU A 54 3.23 5.26 -4.41
N ASN A 55 2.96 6.19 -5.34
CA ASN A 55 3.89 6.50 -6.44
C ASN A 55 5.20 7.16 -5.96
N ILE A 56 5.18 7.99 -4.91
CA ILE A 56 6.41 8.55 -4.30
C ILE A 56 7.26 7.43 -3.73
N LEU A 57 6.68 6.55 -2.92
CA LEU A 57 7.36 5.41 -2.31
C LEU A 57 7.88 4.44 -3.39
N ALA A 58 7.12 4.20 -4.46
CA ALA A 58 7.54 3.41 -5.62
C ALA A 58 8.63 4.07 -6.49
N GLY A 59 8.87 5.37 -6.33
CA GLY A 59 9.75 6.15 -7.21
C GLY A 59 9.19 6.37 -8.62
N ARG A 60 7.87 6.25 -8.80
CA ARG A 60 7.16 6.38 -10.08
C ARG A 60 6.77 7.83 -10.43
N VAL A 61 7.03 8.78 -9.54
CA VAL A 61 6.74 10.21 -9.77
C VAL A 61 7.56 10.77 -10.93
N THR A 62 6.88 11.28 -11.96
CA THR A 62 7.48 11.82 -13.19
C THR A 62 7.48 13.35 -13.27
N GLY A 63 6.98 14.05 -12.25
CA GLY A 63 6.91 15.51 -12.21
C GLY A 63 6.61 16.06 -10.82
N GLY A 64 6.56 17.38 -10.69
CA GLY A 64 6.48 18.04 -9.37
C GLY A 64 7.83 18.08 -8.65
N ILE A 65 7.81 18.39 -7.36
CA ILE A 65 8.97 18.46 -6.48
C ILE A 65 8.67 17.59 -5.26
N VAL A 66 9.47 16.53 -5.07
CA VAL A 66 9.49 15.71 -3.85
C VAL A 66 10.67 16.18 -2.99
N THR A 67 10.43 16.40 -1.70
CA THR A 67 11.48 16.62 -0.68
C THR A 67 11.26 15.70 0.51
N GLY A 68 12.24 15.60 1.40
CA GLY A 68 12.34 14.58 2.43
C GLY A 68 13.32 13.46 2.04
N GLU A 69 13.39 12.41 2.84
CA GLU A 69 14.27 11.27 2.65
C GLU A 69 13.50 9.94 2.62
N ILE A 70 13.91 9.03 1.74
CA ILE A 70 13.42 7.65 1.69
C ILE A 70 14.63 6.73 1.80
N LEU A 71 14.64 5.91 2.84
CA LEU A 71 15.63 4.87 3.09
C LEU A 71 15.01 3.51 2.78
N PHE A 72 15.81 2.63 2.18
CA PHE A 72 15.50 1.21 2.04
C PHE A 72 16.63 0.42 2.69
N ASN A 73 16.32 -0.39 3.70
CA ASN A 73 17.28 -1.09 4.56
C ASN A 73 18.35 -0.14 5.14
N GLY A 74 17.91 0.99 5.73
CA GLY A 74 18.78 2.05 6.27
C GLY A 74 19.63 2.80 5.24
N SER A 75 19.56 2.46 3.94
CA SER A 75 20.34 3.08 2.87
C SER A 75 19.47 3.98 1.98
N ARG A 76 19.97 5.16 1.61
CA ARG A 76 19.21 6.10 0.78
C ARG A 76 18.80 5.47 -0.56
N ARG A 77 17.50 5.51 -0.87
CA ARG A 77 16.90 4.82 -2.02
C ARG A 77 17.47 5.28 -3.37
N VAL A 78 18.22 4.40 -4.04
CA VAL A 78 18.64 4.59 -5.44
C VAL A 78 17.54 4.08 -6.38
N GLU A 79 16.83 4.99 -7.04
CA GLU A 79 15.61 4.64 -7.79
C GLU A 79 15.79 3.55 -8.87
N SER A 80 16.91 3.57 -9.60
CA SER A 80 17.19 2.61 -10.68
C SER A 80 17.45 1.18 -10.18
N GLN A 81 17.81 1.03 -8.90
CA GLN A 81 17.96 -0.26 -8.23
C GLN A 81 16.65 -0.66 -7.57
N PHE A 82 16.01 0.26 -6.85
CA PHE A 82 14.75 0.05 -6.15
C PHE A 82 13.62 -0.39 -7.10
N LYS A 83 13.50 0.23 -8.29
CA LYS A 83 12.55 -0.15 -9.34
C LYS A 83 12.70 -1.59 -9.88
N LYS A 84 13.80 -2.29 -9.56
CA LYS A 84 14.01 -3.70 -9.89
C LYS A 84 13.66 -4.65 -8.74
N MET A 85 13.57 -4.11 -7.53
CA MET A 85 13.27 -4.84 -6.29
C MET A 85 11.78 -4.82 -5.97
N ILE A 86 11.05 -3.81 -6.46
CA ILE A 86 9.62 -3.65 -6.21
C ILE A 86 8.75 -4.04 -7.42
N ALA A 87 7.50 -4.37 -7.13
CA ALA A 87 6.40 -4.51 -8.06
C ALA A 87 5.35 -3.42 -7.81
N TYR A 88 4.67 -2.96 -8.88
CA TYR A 88 3.59 -1.99 -8.78
C TYR A 88 2.42 -2.43 -9.67
N VAL A 89 1.32 -2.82 -9.05
CA VAL A 89 0.05 -3.14 -9.72
C VAL A 89 -0.76 -1.86 -9.81
N GLU A 90 -0.96 -1.36 -11.03
CA GLU A 90 -1.78 -0.17 -11.28
C GLU A 90 -3.28 -0.45 -11.06
N GLN A 91 -4.07 0.62 -10.92
CA GLN A 91 -5.52 0.53 -10.78
C GLN A 91 -6.16 -0.12 -12.02
N ASP A 92 -5.76 0.33 -13.21
CA ASP A 92 -6.23 -0.17 -14.51
C ASP A 92 -5.43 -1.40 -14.98
N ASP A 93 -6.12 -2.45 -15.42
CA ASP A 93 -5.48 -3.68 -15.89
C ASP A 93 -5.09 -3.59 -17.38
N LEU A 94 -3.92 -3.01 -17.64
CA LEU A 94 -3.37 -2.83 -18.99
C LEU A 94 -2.79 -4.13 -19.58
N LEU A 95 -3.68 -5.05 -19.98
CA LEU A 95 -3.34 -6.36 -20.54
C LEU A 95 -3.82 -6.51 -22.00
N TYR A 96 -3.10 -7.31 -22.81
CA TYR A 96 -3.43 -7.53 -24.22
C TYR A 96 -4.66 -8.46 -24.37
N PRO A 97 -5.81 -8.00 -24.90
CA PRO A 97 -7.06 -8.76 -24.92
C PRO A 97 -7.03 -10.07 -25.73
N THR A 98 -6.14 -10.15 -26.71
CA THR A 98 -6.02 -11.26 -27.68
C THR A 98 -5.03 -12.35 -27.25
N LEU A 99 -4.35 -12.19 -26.11
CA LEU A 99 -3.50 -13.23 -25.54
C LEU A 99 -4.27 -14.06 -24.52
N THR A 100 -3.82 -15.28 -24.27
CA THR A 100 -4.27 -16.08 -23.11
C THR A 100 -3.58 -15.66 -21.81
N VAL A 101 -4.12 -16.10 -20.67
CA VAL A 101 -3.47 -15.95 -19.35
C VAL A 101 -2.03 -16.51 -19.37
N TYR A 102 -1.85 -17.73 -19.87
CA TYR A 102 -0.53 -18.37 -19.96
C TYR A 102 0.44 -17.60 -20.84
N GLU A 103 0.02 -17.16 -22.03
CA GLU A 103 0.87 -16.38 -22.93
C GLU A 103 1.27 -15.04 -22.31
N THR A 104 0.32 -14.34 -21.69
CA THR A 104 0.56 -13.04 -21.03
C THR A 104 1.65 -13.15 -19.96
N LEU A 105 1.53 -14.15 -19.07
CA LEU A 105 2.52 -14.40 -18.02
C LEU A 105 3.85 -14.93 -18.59
N LEU A 106 3.83 -15.74 -19.65
CA LEU A 106 5.04 -16.22 -20.32
C LEU A 106 5.80 -15.10 -21.05
N TYR A 107 5.12 -14.13 -21.64
CA TYR A 107 5.77 -12.94 -22.20
C TYR A 107 6.39 -12.08 -21.10
N ALA A 108 5.68 -11.85 -19.99
CA ALA A 108 6.23 -11.15 -18.83
C ALA A 108 7.49 -11.86 -18.28
N ALA A 109 7.45 -13.19 -18.11
CA ALA A 109 8.59 -13.99 -17.66
C ALA A 109 9.78 -13.94 -18.64
N LYS A 110 9.53 -14.05 -19.95
CA LYS A 110 10.58 -13.94 -20.98
C LYS A 110 11.31 -12.60 -20.93
N LEU A 111 10.57 -11.51 -20.74
CA LEU A 111 11.11 -10.14 -20.76
C LEU A 111 11.75 -9.70 -19.43
N ARG A 112 11.15 -10.05 -18.28
CA ARG A 112 11.53 -9.49 -16.97
C ARG A 112 12.41 -10.40 -16.11
N VAL A 113 12.30 -11.73 -16.23
CA VAL A 113 13.12 -12.67 -15.43
C VAL A 113 14.53 -12.79 -16.02
N ASP A 114 15.56 -12.88 -15.17
CA ASP A 114 16.96 -12.89 -15.60
C ASP A 114 17.29 -14.08 -16.53
N ASN A 115 17.58 -13.78 -17.80
CA ASN A 115 17.96 -14.76 -18.83
C ASN A 115 19.32 -15.44 -18.58
N LYS A 116 20.16 -14.91 -17.67
CA LYS A 116 21.44 -15.54 -17.29
C LYS A 116 21.28 -16.62 -16.23
N ARG A 117 20.25 -16.51 -15.38
CA ARG A 117 19.95 -17.44 -14.28
C ARG A 117 18.89 -18.48 -14.64
N PHE A 118 17.92 -18.10 -15.47
CA PHE A 118 16.75 -18.92 -15.76
C PHE A 118 16.60 -19.17 -17.26
N ASN A 119 16.61 -20.45 -17.65
CA ASN A 119 16.34 -20.89 -19.01
C ASN A 119 14.82 -20.90 -19.31
N LEU A 120 14.44 -21.23 -20.54
CA LEU A 120 13.03 -21.20 -20.96
C LEU A 120 12.14 -22.23 -20.23
N SER A 121 12.69 -23.36 -19.79
CA SER A 121 11.97 -24.36 -19.00
C SER A 121 11.65 -23.80 -17.61
N ASP A 122 12.66 -23.28 -16.90
CA ASP A 122 12.49 -22.68 -15.56
C ASP A 122 11.47 -21.54 -15.60
N LYS A 123 11.51 -20.71 -16.65
CA LYS A 123 10.53 -19.64 -16.87
C LYS A 123 9.11 -20.16 -17.10
N LYS A 124 8.93 -21.28 -17.80
CA LYS A 124 7.60 -21.91 -17.97
C LYS A 124 7.09 -22.49 -16.66
N GLU A 125 7.94 -23.19 -15.91
CA GLU A 125 7.59 -23.73 -14.58
C GLU A 125 7.18 -22.61 -13.61
N ARG A 126 7.95 -21.51 -13.59
CA ARG A 126 7.62 -20.31 -12.81
C ARG A 126 6.26 -19.72 -13.19
N VAL A 127 5.90 -19.72 -14.48
CA VAL A 127 4.56 -19.30 -14.94
C VAL A 127 3.46 -20.25 -14.44
N GLU A 128 3.65 -21.57 -14.50
CA GLU A 128 2.66 -22.52 -13.95
C GLU A 128 2.51 -22.37 -12.42
N ASN A 129 3.60 -22.09 -11.71
CA ASN A 129 3.57 -21.82 -10.27
C ASN A 129 2.74 -20.57 -9.95
N VAL A 130 2.98 -19.47 -10.68
CA VAL A 130 2.20 -18.23 -10.56
C VAL A 130 0.72 -18.45 -10.92
N ILE A 131 0.41 -19.19 -11.99
CA ILE A 131 -0.98 -19.52 -12.37
C ILE A 131 -1.71 -20.30 -11.27
N ARG A 132 -1.01 -21.24 -10.61
CA ARG A 132 -1.55 -21.99 -9.46
C ARG A 132 -1.77 -21.11 -8.25
N GLN A 133 -0.79 -20.28 -7.86
CA GLN A 133 -0.89 -19.32 -6.75
C GLN A 133 -2.09 -18.37 -6.93
N LEU A 134 -2.24 -17.79 -8.12
CA LEU A 134 -3.34 -16.87 -8.47
C LEU A 134 -4.71 -17.55 -8.64
N ARG A 135 -4.78 -18.89 -8.50
CA ARG A 135 -5.99 -19.70 -8.72
C ARG A 135 -6.59 -19.53 -10.11
N LEU A 136 -5.72 -19.43 -11.13
CA LEU A 136 -6.09 -19.20 -12.54
C LEU A 136 -6.00 -20.47 -13.40
N THR A 137 -5.77 -21.65 -12.82
CA THR A 137 -5.59 -22.93 -13.53
C THR A 137 -6.69 -23.22 -14.56
N ASN A 138 -7.96 -23.00 -14.21
CA ASN A 138 -9.10 -23.23 -15.10
C ASN A 138 -9.16 -22.24 -16.28
N SER A 139 -8.56 -21.06 -16.12
CA SER A 139 -8.54 -19.97 -17.10
C SER A 139 -7.19 -19.80 -17.79
N ARG A 140 -6.24 -20.73 -17.56
CA ARG A 140 -4.87 -20.74 -18.12
C ARG A 140 -4.83 -20.48 -19.63
N ASN A 141 -5.73 -21.12 -20.37
CA ASN A 141 -5.82 -21.03 -21.84
C ASN A 141 -6.96 -20.11 -22.32
N THR A 142 -7.62 -19.40 -21.40
CA THR A 142 -8.67 -18.43 -21.72
C THR A 142 -8.04 -17.10 -22.14
N LEU A 143 -8.60 -16.44 -23.15
CA LEU A 143 -8.19 -15.10 -23.56
C LEU A 143 -8.40 -14.10 -22.41
N ILE A 144 -7.53 -13.10 -22.29
CA ILE A 144 -7.72 -11.98 -21.36
C ILE A 144 -9.03 -11.24 -21.67
N GLY A 145 -9.29 -10.97 -22.96
CA GLY A 145 -10.48 -10.27 -23.41
C GLY A 145 -10.54 -8.79 -22.99
N ASN A 146 -11.65 -8.14 -23.36
CA ASN A 146 -12.03 -6.78 -23.00
C ASN A 146 -13.54 -6.61 -23.25
N GLU A 147 -14.04 -5.37 -23.31
CA GLU A 147 -15.46 -5.07 -23.59
C GLU A 147 -15.98 -5.64 -24.93
N LYS A 148 -15.10 -5.88 -25.91
CA LYS A 148 -15.45 -6.35 -27.26
C LYS A 148 -15.12 -7.83 -27.49
N ILE A 149 -14.13 -8.36 -26.78
CA ILE A 149 -13.62 -9.72 -26.91
C ILE A 149 -13.90 -10.44 -25.60
N ARG A 150 -14.79 -11.44 -25.61
CA ARG A 150 -15.04 -12.26 -24.42
C ARG A 150 -13.75 -12.95 -23.95
N GLY A 151 -13.46 -12.83 -22.66
CA GLY A 151 -12.31 -13.44 -22.01
C GLY A 151 -12.59 -13.80 -20.56
N VAL A 152 -11.57 -13.70 -19.71
CA VAL A 152 -11.66 -13.92 -18.26
C VAL A 152 -12.53 -12.86 -17.57
N SER A 153 -13.04 -13.18 -16.38
CA SER A 153 -13.79 -12.24 -15.53
C SER A 153 -12.94 -11.06 -15.06
N GLY A 154 -13.58 -9.99 -14.57
CA GLY A 154 -12.85 -8.83 -14.00
C GLY A 154 -11.92 -9.20 -12.85
N GLY A 155 -12.39 -10.03 -11.91
CA GLY A 155 -11.57 -10.51 -10.80
C GLY A 155 -10.41 -11.40 -11.24
N GLU A 156 -10.59 -12.24 -12.25
CA GLU A 156 -9.48 -13.01 -12.84
C GLU A 156 -8.48 -12.11 -13.55
N ARG A 157 -8.95 -11.12 -14.34
CA ARG A 157 -8.08 -10.15 -15.02
C ARG A 157 -7.21 -9.38 -14.01
N LYS A 158 -7.78 -8.98 -12.88
CA LYS A 158 -7.02 -8.33 -11.80
C LYS A 158 -5.97 -9.26 -11.20
N ARG A 159 -6.29 -10.56 -11.04
CA ARG A 159 -5.30 -11.57 -10.62
C ARG A 159 -4.20 -11.80 -11.66
N VAL A 160 -4.50 -11.77 -12.96
CA VAL A 160 -3.47 -11.79 -14.02
C VAL A 160 -2.56 -10.57 -13.94
N SER A 161 -3.14 -9.38 -13.70
CA SER A 161 -2.41 -8.11 -13.53
C SER A 161 -1.40 -8.20 -12.37
N ILE A 162 -1.83 -8.70 -11.21
CA ILE A 162 -0.93 -9.05 -10.08
C ILE A 162 0.12 -10.07 -10.51
N GLY A 163 -0.28 -11.10 -11.26
CA GLY A 163 0.58 -12.14 -11.81
C GLY A 163 1.74 -11.64 -12.68
N VAL A 164 1.49 -10.65 -13.52
CA VAL A 164 2.49 -10.01 -14.40
C VAL A 164 3.58 -9.30 -13.59
N GLU A 165 3.26 -8.85 -12.37
CA GLU A 165 4.19 -8.20 -11.46
C GLU A 165 4.94 -9.21 -10.57
N ILE A 166 4.25 -10.14 -9.91
CA ILE A 166 4.91 -11.12 -9.00
C ILE A 166 5.81 -12.13 -9.73
N ILE A 167 5.69 -12.26 -11.05
CA ILE A 167 6.54 -13.14 -11.86
C ILE A 167 8.04 -12.83 -11.69
N THR A 168 8.43 -11.65 -11.18
CA THR A 168 9.82 -11.25 -10.98
C THR A 168 10.42 -11.52 -9.59
N ASP A 169 9.69 -12.12 -8.64
CA ASP A 169 10.10 -12.18 -7.21
C ASP A 169 10.38 -10.79 -6.60
N PRO A 170 9.44 -9.84 -6.69
CA PRO A 170 9.60 -8.55 -6.02
C PRO A 170 9.73 -8.75 -4.51
N LEU A 171 10.66 -8.02 -3.87
CA LEU A 171 10.76 -7.94 -2.42
C LEU A 171 9.54 -7.21 -1.81
N MET A 172 8.94 -6.32 -2.59
CA MET A 172 7.85 -5.43 -2.16
C MET A 172 6.82 -5.29 -3.28
N LEU A 173 5.55 -5.55 -2.98
CA LEU A 173 4.43 -5.47 -3.90
C LEU A 173 3.51 -4.32 -3.47
N MET A 174 3.43 -3.28 -4.30
CA MET A 174 2.50 -2.16 -4.13
C MET A 174 1.28 -2.35 -5.03
N LEU A 175 0.07 -2.18 -4.50
CA LEU A 175 -1.18 -2.32 -5.22
C LEU A 175 -2.05 -1.06 -5.10
N ASP A 176 -2.30 -0.42 -6.24
CA ASP A 176 -3.15 0.76 -6.41
C ASP A 176 -4.61 0.31 -6.64
N GLU A 177 -5.50 0.66 -5.71
CA GLU A 177 -6.91 0.20 -5.62
C GLU A 177 -7.18 -1.24 -6.14
N PRO A 178 -6.55 -2.31 -5.60
CA PRO A 178 -6.70 -3.69 -6.11
C PRO A 178 -8.13 -4.24 -6.12
N THR A 179 -9.06 -3.64 -5.37
CA THR A 179 -10.47 -4.02 -5.31
C THR A 179 -11.41 -3.10 -6.11
N SER A 180 -10.89 -2.10 -6.84
CA SER A 180 -11.71 -1.18 -7.63
C SER A 180 -12.38 -1.92 -8.80
N GLY A 181 -13.66 -1.65 -9.06
CA GLY A 181 -14.41 -2.26 -10.16
C GLY A 181 -14.72 -3.76 -10.02
N LEU A 182 -14.49 -4.36 -8.85
CA LEU A 182 -14.82 -5.76 -8.56
C LEU A 182 -16.11 -5.88 -7.75
N ASP A 183 -16.84 -6.98 -7.93
CA ASP A 183 -17.90 -7.41 -7.00
C ASP A 183 -17.30 -7.87 -5.66
N SER A 184 -18.12 -7.92 -4.61
CA SER A 184 -17.68 -8.25 -3.24
C SER A 184 -16.94 -9.58 -3.14
N ASN A 185 -17.37 -10.61 -3.87
CA ASN A 185 -16.73 -11.94 -3.83
C ASN A 185 -15.40 -11.92 -4.57
N SER A 186 -15.32 -11.26 -5.73
CA SER A 186 -14.06 -11.08 -6.46
C SER A 186 -13.06 -10.26 -5.65
N ALA A 187 -13.50 -9.18 -5.00
CA ALA A 187 -12.68 -8.34 -4.14
C ALA A 187 -12.13 -9.13 -2.93
N GLU A 188 -12.98 -9.87 -2.22
CA GLU A 188 -12.55 -10.71 -1.09
C GLU A 188 -11.53 -11.77 -1.53
N ASN A 189 -11.73 -12.42 -2.69
CA ASN A 189 -10.78 -13.39 -3.23
C ASN A 189 -9.42 -12.75 -3.60
N VAL A 190 -9.42 -11.51 -4.09
CA VAL A 190 -8.17 -10.77 -4.34
C VAL A 190 -7.47 -10.41 -3.03
N ILE A 191 -8.20 -9.94 -2.00
CA ILE A 191 -7.60 -9.65 -0.68
C ILE A 191 -7.04 -10.91 0.00
N LYS A 192 -7.75 -12.06 -0.08
CA LYS A 192 -7.26 -13.36 0.44
C LYS A 192 -5.97 -13.80 -0.24
N LEU A 193 -5.93 -13.73 -1.58
CA LEU A 193 -4.72 -14.01 -2.36
C LEU A 193 -3.56 -13.09 -1.96
N ILE A 194 -3.82 -11.81 -1.75
CA ILE A 194 -2.77 -10.84 -1.40
C ILE A 194 -2.22 -11.12 0.01
N LYS A 195 -3.08 -11.50 0.98
CA LYS A 195 -2.67 -12.01 2.30
C LYS A 195 -1.86 -13.31 2.25
N GLU A 196 -1.99 -14.11 1.19
CA GLU A 196 -1.20 -15.33 0.98
C GLU A 196 0.23 -15.02 0.48
N PHE A 197 0.52 -13.79 0.04
CA PHE A 197 1.88 -13.34 -0.32
C PHE A 197 2.66 -12.69 0.83
N THR A 198 2.00 -12.31 1.94
CA THR A 198 2.66 -11.77 3.14
C THR A 198 3.11 -12.89 4.07
N ILE A 199 4.37 -12.83 4.51
CA ILE A 199 5.00 -13.90 5.30
C ILE A 199 4.42 -13.97 6.73
N GLU A 200 4.23 -12.81 7.36
CA GLU A 200 3.66 -12.73 8.70
C GLU A 200 2.14 -12.52 8.61
N LYS A 201 1.39 -13.63 8.66
CA LYS A 201 -0.03 -13.73 8.27
C LYS A 201 -1.02 -12.77 8.96
N ASN A 202 -0.62 -12.03 9.99
CA ASN A 202 -1.52 -11.23 10.84
C ASN A 202 -1.08 -9.78 11.10
N VAL A 203 0.11 -9.33 10.70
CA VAL A 203 0.52 -7.92 10.94
C VAL A 203 -0.13 -7.04 9.89
N ILE A 204 -1.13 -6.25 10.30
CA ILE A 204 -1.83 -5.28 9.43
C ILE A 204 -1.63 -3.87 9.98
N THR A 205 -0.78 -3.10 9.31
CA THR A 205 -0.56 -1.68 9.61
C THR A 205 -1.54 -0.83 8.80
N LEU A 206 -2.31 -0.02 9.50
CA LEU A 206 -3.30 0.89 8.93
C LEU A 206 -2.69 2.28 8.81
N VAL A 207 -2.68 2.83 7.59
CA VAL A 207 -2.28 4.23 7.32
C VAL A 207 -3.51 5.00 6.87
N LEU A 208 -3.95 5.96 7.68
CA LEU A 208 -5.06 6.84 7.35
C LEU A 208 -4.53 8.16 6.78
N LEU A 209 -4.98 8.51 5.59
CA LEU A 209 -4.54 9.67 4.83
C LEU A 209 -5.70 10.64 4.59
N ALA A 210 -5.55 11.85 5.12
CA ALA A 210 -6.44 12.97 4.85
C ALA A 210 -5.76 13.96 3.86
N PRO A 211 -6.50 14.91 3.26
CA PRO A 211 -5.90 15.91 2.38
C PRO A 211 -4.66 16.60 2.98
N GLY A 212 -3.52 16.39 2.33
CA GLY A 212 -2.24 16.99 2.70
C GLY A 212 -1.56 16.40 3.94
N GLY A 213 -1.81 15.14 4.33
CA GLY A 213 -1.00 14.46 5.36
C GLY A 213 -1.60 13.18 5.94
N VAL A 214 -0.76 12.39 6.61
CA VAL A 214 -1.19 11.23 7.41
C VAL A 214 -1.85 11.72 8.70
N VAL A 215 -2.93 11.06 9.12
CA VAL A 215 -3.66 11.32 10.38
C VAL A 215 -3.61 10.17 11.39
N TYR A 216 -3.19 8.99 10.94
CA TYR A 216 -2.93 7.83 11.77
C TYR A 216 -2.03 6.85 11.01
N MET A 217 -1.10 6.22 11.71
CA MET A 217 -0.31 5.10 11.24
C MET A 217 0.00 4.17 12.42
N GLY A 218 -0.47 2.92 12.36
CA GLY A 218 -0.33 1.97 13.47
C GLY A 218 -1.20 0.73 13.28
N SER A 219 -1.41 -0.05 14.33
CA SER A 219 -2.26 -1.25 14.24
C SER A 219 -3.74 -0.89 14.01
N ARG A 220 -4.54 -1.85 13.52
CA ARG A 220 -5.99 -1.67 13.45
C ARG A 220 -6.62 -1.54 14.85
N ALA A 221 -6.11 -2.22 15.87
CA ALA A 221 -6.70 -2.22 17.20
C ALA A 221 -6.63 -0.83 17.84
N ASP A 222 -5.42 -0.27 17.93
CA ASP A 222 -5.15 1.02 18.60
C ASP A 222 -5.75 2.22 17.85
N SER A 223 -6.26 2.02 16.64
CA SER A 223 -6.88 3.08 15.84
C SER A 223 -8.14 3.61 16.51
N LEU A 224 -9.02 2.74 17.00
CA LEU A 224 -10.27 3.16 17.65
C LEU A 224 -10.00 3.91 18.96
N ASP A 225 -9.08 3.39 19.78
CA ASP A 225 -8.69 4.01 21.05
C ASP A 225 -8.02 5.37 20.83
N TYR A 226 -7.19 5.51 19.78
CA TYR A 226 -6.62 6.80 19.39
C TYR A 226 -7.71 7.81 19.00
N PHE A 227 -8.64 7.45 18.10
CA PHE A 227 -9.69 8.40 17.68
C PHE A 227 -10.65 8.77 18.83
N SER A 228 -10.97 7.82 19.72
CA SER A 228 -11.72 8.10 20.95
C SER A 228 -10.97 9.09 21.87
N SER A 229 -9.65 8.91 22.05
CA SER A 229 -8.83 9.80 22.90
C SER A 229 -8.76 11.26 22.43
N ILE A 230 -9.04 11.52 21.15
CA ILE A 230 -9.13 12.88 20.57
C ILE A 230 -10.58 13.34 20.34
N GLY A 231 -11.56 12.64 20.90
CA GLY A 231 -12.99 13.03 20.91
C GLY A 231 -13.82 12.53 19.72
N TYR A 232 -13.37 11.50 18.99
CA TYR A 232 -14.10 10.89 17.87
C TYR A 232 -14.39 9.41 18.11
N ASP A 233 -15.45 9.12 18.86
CA ASP A 233 -15.92 7.75 19.09
C ASP A 233 -16.63 7.16 17.85
N CYS A 234 -16.23 5.95 17.46
CA CYS A 234 -16.89 5.21 16.38
C CYS A 234 -18.23 4.62 16.87
N PRO A 235 -19.37 4.87 16.20
CA PRO A 235 -20.64 4.24 16.55
C PRO A 235 -20.58 2.71 16.44
N THR A 236 -21.20 1.99 17.37
CA THR A 236 -21.13 0.51 17.45
C THR A 236 -21.80 -0.23 16.29
N GLN A 237 -22.60 0.46 15.47
CA GLN A 237 -23.25 -0.09 14.27
C GLN A 237 -22.60 0.39 12.96
N GLU A 238 -21.60 1.27 13.02
CA GLU A 238 -20.87 1.75 11.83
C GLU A 238 -19.62 0.88 11.61
N ASN A 239 -19.25 0.70 10.34
CA ASN A 239 -17.98 0.07 9.99
C ASN A 239 -16.84 1.06 10.28
N PRO A 240 -15.82 0.72 11.11
CA PRO A 240 -14.73 1.63 11.44
C PRO A 240 -14.01 2.23 10.23
N ALA A 241 -13.90 1.49 9.12
CA ALA A 241 -13.26 2.00 7.91
C ALA A 241 -14.08 3.13 7.26
N ASP A 242 -15.42 3.01 7.26
CA ASP A 242 -16.32 4.01 6.70
C ASP A 242 -16.39 5.23 7.63
N PHE A 243 -16.44 5.01 8.95
CA PHE A 243 -16.31 6.06 9.97
C PHE A 243 -15.04 6.91 9.78
N PHE A 244 -13.87 6.27 9.64
CA PHE A 244 -12.61 6.98 9.41
C PHE A 244 -12.61 7.76 8.08
N ILE A 245 -13.17 7.20 7.01
CA ILE A 245 -13.30 7.89 5.71
C ILE A 245 -14.21 9.13 5.85
N ASN A 246 -15.36 9.00 6.52
CA ASN A 246 -16.30 10.08 6.78
C ASN A 246 -15.62 11.20 7.59
N LEU A 247 -14.90 10.84 8.66
CA LEU A 247 -14.18 11.75 9.54
C LEU A 247 -13.10 12.57 8.79
N MET A 248 -12.34 11.92 7.90
CA MET A 248 -11.27 12.52 7.08
C MET A 248 -11.76 13.27 5.83
N THR A 249 -13.05 13.18 5.48
CA THR A 249 -13.58 13.81 4.26
C THR A 249 -13.88 15.29 4.49
N LEU A 250 -13.42 16.14 3.57
CA LEU A 250 -13.83 17.54 3.49
C LEU A 250 -15.18 17.62 2.77
N ASP A 251 -16.15 18.28 3.39
CA ASP A 251 -17.46 18.52 2.80
C ASP A 251 -17.39 19.78 1.95
N THR A 252 -17.69 19.66 0.65
CA THR A 252 -17.67 20.80 -0.29
C THR A 252 -19.08 21.22 -0.74
N LEU A 253 -20.14 20.80 -0.03
CA LEU A 253 -21.53 21.12 -0.39
C LEU A 253 -21.93 22.55 -0.01
N SER A 254 -21.31 23.13 1.03
CA SER A 254 -21.49 24.53 1.43
C SER A 254 -20.17 25.11 1.98
N GLU A 255 -20.06 26.44 2.04
CA GLU A 255 -18.88 27.11 2.64
C GLU A 255 -18.78 26.82 4.15
N GLU A 256 -19.91 26.77 4.86
CA GLU A 256 -19.99 26.47 6.30
C GLU A 256 -19.53 25.03 6.59
N SER A 257 -20.08 24.05 5.86
CA SER A 257 -19.68 22.63 5.96
C SER A 257 -18.20 22.41 5.60
N LEU A 258 -17.67 23.18 4.65
CA LEU A 258 -16.26 23.15 4.29
C LEU A 258 -15.37 23.71 5.41
N GLU A 259 -15.78 24.81 6.05
CA GLU A 259 -15.02 25.39 7.15
C GLU A 259 -15.01 24.46 8.39
N GLU A 260 -16.15 23.87 8.74
CA GLU A 260 -16.27 22.89 9.83
C GLU A 260 -15.44 21.62 9.57
N SER A 261 -15.58 21.02 8.38
CA SER A 261 -14.83 19.81 8.03
C SER A 261 -13.33 20.07 7.87
N THR A 262 -12.92 21.27 7.44
CA THR A 262 -11.51 21.68 7.43
C THR A 262 -10.95 21.78 8.85
N LYS A 263 -11.66 22.47 9.77
CA LYS A 263 -11.25 22.56 11.19
C LYS A 263 -11.12 21.17 11.83
N ARG A 264 -12.05 20.26 11.54
CA ARG A 264 -12.01 18.86 12.00
C ARG A 264 -10.76 18.13 11.50
N VAL A 265 -10.49 18.17 10.19
CA VAL A 265 -9.33 17.51 9.60
C VAL A 265 -8.01 18.13 10.09
N GLU A 266 -7.94 19.45 10.27
CA GLU A 266 -6.77 20.11 10.84
C GLU A 266 -6.54 19.74 12.32
N HIS A 267 -7.59 19.66 13.13
CA HIS A 267 -7.48 19.20 14.52
C HIS A 267 -6.89 17.78 14.59
N ILE A 268 -7.44 16.83 13.83
CA ILE A 268 -6.96 15.43 13.80
C ILE A 268 -5.49 15.37 13.36
N LYS A 269 -5.09 16.13 12.34
CA LYS A 269 -3.70 16.19 11.85
C LYS A 269 -2.74 16.74 12.88
N ASN A 270 -3.15 17.78 13.62
CA ASN A 270 -2.34 18.37 14.67
C ASN A 270 -2.18 17.41 15.86
N SER A 271 -3.27 16.78 16.31
CA SER A 271 -3.22 15.75 17.36
C SER A 271 -2.33 14.56 16.98
N TRP A 272 -2.33 14.13 15.72
CA TRP A 272 -1.41 13.09 15.23
C TRP A 272 0.04 13.55 15.24
N ALA A 273 0.32 14.75 14.74
CA ALA A 273 1.67 15.31 14.73
C ALA A 273 2.23 15.49 16.16
N GLU A 274 1.40 15.90 17.12
CA GLU A 274 1.77 15.96 18.54
C GLU A 274 2.07 14.57 19.13
N LYS A 275 1.27 13.55 18.82
CA LYS A 275 1.51 12.17 19.28
C LYS A 275 2.87 11.67 18.76
N MET A 276 3.12 11.81 17.45
CA MET A 276 4.40 11.44 16.83
C MET A 276 5.59 12.21 17.41
N ALA A 277 5.41 13.49 17.78
CA ALA A 277 6.45 14.30 18.39
C ALA A 277 6.83 13.82 19.82
N ARG A 278 5.86 13.29 20.59
CA ARG A 278 6.09 12.70 21.92
C ARG A 278 6.76 11.33 21.79
N GLU A 279 6.22 10.45 20.97
CA GLU A 279 6.81 9.10 20.76
C GLU A 279 8.26 9.16 20.25
N SER A 280 8.62 10.17 19.44
CA SER A 280 9.98 10.38 18.94
C SER A 280 10.92 11.18 19.88
N SER A 281 10.42 11.73 20.98
CA SER A 281 11.25 12.08 22.15
C SER A 281 11.47 10.86 23.03
N ASP A 282 10.41 10.09 23.28
CA ASP A 282 10.45 8.95 24.21
C ASP A 282 11.37 7.84 23.67
N THR A 283 11.33 7.52 22.36
CA THR A 283 12.29 6.57 21.76
C THR A 283 13.75 7.05 21.81
N LYS A 284 14.05 8.34 22.03
CA LYS A 284 15.44 8.79 22.22
C LYS A 284 15.92 8.56 23.64
N GLU A 285 15.04 8.72 24.63
CA GLU A 285 15.35 8.38 26.02
C GLU A 285 15.42 6.85 26.19
N GLU A 286 14.47 6.11 25.59
CA GLU A 286 14.50 4.64 25.57
C GLU A 286 15.71 4.08 24.83
N ASN A 287 16.25 4.70 23.77
CA ASN A 287 17.50 4.23 23.16
C ASN A 287 18.73 4.45 24.06
N ILE A 288 18.72 5.45 24.93
CA ILE A 288 19.76 5.66 25.95
C ILE A 288 19.62 4.64 27.09
N GLN A 289 18.39 4.29 27.46
CA GLN A 289 18.09 3.26 28.46
C GLN A 289 18.37 1.84 27.95
N ALA A 290 17.95 1.51 26.73
CA ALA A 290 18.09 0.21 26.09
C ALA A 290 19.54 -0.12 25.74
N SER A 291 20.39 0.87 25.46
CA SER A 291 21.84 0.64 25.35
C SER A 291 22.50 0.28 26.69
N HIS A 292 21.84 0.54 27.82
CA HIS A 292 22.21 0.06 29.15
C HIS A 292 21.61 -1.33 29.48
N GLU A 293 20.38 -1.64 29.02
CA GLU A 293 19.67 -2.90 29.32
C GLU A 293 19.95 -4.04 28.33
N CYS A 294 20.41 -3.76 27.11
CA CYS A 294 20.79 -4.75 26.09
C CYS A 294 21.92 -5.70 26.55
N LEU A 295 22.66 -5.35 27.60
CA LEU A 295 23.64 -6.23 28.26
C LEU A 295 23.02 -7.35 29.13
N VAL A 296 21.71 -7.33 29.38
CA VAL A 296 21.06 -8.18 30.40
C VAL A 296 19.90 -9.02 29.84
N GLY A 297 19.18 -8.55 28.82
CA GLY A 297 17.90 -9.12 28.35
C GLY A 297 17.94 -10.30 27.35
N LEU A 298 19.01 -11.10 27.27
CA LEU A 298 19.22 -12.07 26.17
C LEU A 298 18.61 -13.47 26.42
N LEU A 299 17.44 -13.56 27.08
CA LEU A 299 16.80 -14.85 27.43
C LEU A 299 15.25 -14.82 27.36
N SER A 300 14.70 -15.87 26.73
CA SER A 300 13.29 -16.35 26.69
C SER A 300 12.32 -15.76 25.63
N LEU A 301 11.28 -16.55 25.30
CA LEU A 301 10.64 -16.65 23.98
C LEU A 301 9.10 -16.88 24.06
N ASP A 302 8.42 -16.58 22.93
CA ASP A 302 7.27 -17.27 22.29
C ASP A 302 5.77 -17.04 22.63
N GLU A 303 5.02 -16.69 21.54
CA GLU A 303 3.68 -17.16 21.07
C GLU A 303 2.36 -16.80 21.84
N LYS A 304 1.17 -16.51 21.24
CA LYS A 304 0.44 -17.11 20.08
C LYS A 304 -0.96 -16.44 19.77
N ASN A 305 -1.58 -16.83 18.62
CA ASN A 305 -3.03 -16.80 18.22
C ASN A 305 -3.71 -15.44 17.80
N HIS A 306 -4.28 -15.25 16.57
CA HIS A 306 -5.52 -15.77 15.90
C HIS A 306 -6.84 -15.03 16.30
N ASP A 307 -7.80 -14.64 15.43
CA ASP A 307 -7.98 -14.78 13.95
C ASP A 307 -9.02 -13.79 13.32
N SER A 308 -9.16 -13.76 11.98
CA SER A 308 -10.31 -13.26 11.16
C SER A 308 -10.47 -11.72 10.97
N THR A 309 -11.42 -11.12 10.20
CA THR A 309 -12.55 -11.62 9.36
C THR A 309 -12.63 -10.90 7.97
N THR A 310 -13.73 -10.20 7.60
CA THR A 310 -14.07 -9.63 6.26
C THR A 310 -14.65 -8.20 6.34
N VAL A 311 -14.39 -7.35 5.34
CA VAL A 311 -15.35 -6.50 4.57
C VAL A 311 -14.54 -5.64 3.59
N GLY A 312 -15.00 -5.53 2.34
CA GLY A 312 -14.32 -4.74 1.31
C GLY A 312 -14.88 -3.34 1.14
N GLN A 313 -14.00 -2.33 1.15
CA GLN A 313 -14.12 -1.08 0.40
C GLN A 313 -12.71 -0.48 0.19
N ARG A 314 -12.58 0.51 -0.71
CA ARG A 314 -11.33 0.85 -1.43
C ARG A 314 -10.12 1.08 -0.52
N SER A 315 -9.24 0.08 -0.48
CA SER A 315 -7.99 0.08 0.26
C SER A 315 -6.83 -0.06 -0.72
N TYR A 316 -5.75 0.68 -0.49
CA TYR A 316 -4.49 0.56 -1.24
C TYR A 316 -3.63 -0.39 -0.44
N LEU A 317 -3.09 -1.41 -1.08
CA LEU A 317 -2.53 -2.56 -0.37
C LEU A 317 -1.05 -2.72 -0.69
N TYR A 318 -0.27 -2.97 0.34
CA TYR A 318 1.18 -3.09 0.27
C TYR A 318 1.56 -4.39 0.97
N CYS A 319 2.34 -5.22 0.30
CA CYS A 319 2.76 -6.51 0.79
C CYS A 319 4.26 -6.65 0.66
N TYR A 320 4.87 -7.24 1.67
CA TYR A 320 6.31 -7.42 1.71
C TYR A 320 6.69 -8.90 1.83
N GLY A 321 7.67 -9.32 1.01
CA GLY A 321 8.29 -10.64 1.06
C GLY A 321 9.80 -10.54 1.34
N ASP A 322 10.22 -11.11 2.47
CA ASP A 322 11.63 -11.42 2.74
C ASP A 322 11.98 -12.78 2.08
N HIS A 323 13.01 -12.80 1.22
CA HIS A 323 13.53 -14.08 0.70
C HIS A 323 14.43 -14.75 1.75
N GLY A 324 14.11 -15.99 2.09
CA GLY A 324 15.01 -16.95 2.75
C GLY A 324 15.71 -17.86 1.75
#